data_AF-A0A1Q5PN82-F1
#
_entry.id   AF-A0A1Q5PN82-F1
#
_cell.length_a   1.000
_cell.length_b   1.000
_cell.length_c   1.000
_cell.angle_alpha   90.00
_cell.angle_beta   90.00
_cell.angle_gamma   90.00
#
_symmetry.space_group_name_H-M   'P 1'
#
loop_
_entity.id
_entity.type
_entity.pdbx_description
1 polymer ?
#
loop_
_entity_poly.entity_id
_entity_poly.type
_entity_poly.pdbx_seq_one_letter_code
_entity_poly.pdbx_strand_id
1 'polypeptide(L)'
;MREDKSERDFEKEFAQLIGDDQAEESSKVPESEKNSDLPEVAYGEIPENLVIEEVRPMEDGHRRVGVIVTELRSALLLEEILKEAKLKARALGTESGAVAWVDITSADDEFSELMGPERPLAPELDQVGKALSELLGREVLGLQSWLSQTDPDAIDEGESAVVGQLVAWRYLNGKAHKPLSAGMVVAYLDPRIEDLLVGRTDPLTHDFPVEEPPSIWRSFKNISKNIFNQSRRDQ
;
A
#
# COMPACT_ATOMS: atom_id res chain seq x y z
N MET A 1 21.11 55.31 7.72
CA MET A 1 22.54 55.02 7.48
C MET A 1 23.00 54.00 8.52
N ARG A 2 22.86 52.70 8.21
CA ARG A 2 23.47 51.51 8.84
C ARG A 2 22.56 50.32 8.58
N GLU A 3 22.76 49.65 7.46
CA GLU A 3 22.31 48.29 7.15
C GLU A 3 22.83 48.00 5.74
N ASP A 4 24.07 47.50 5.63
CA ASP A 4 24.55 46.89 4.38
C ASP A 4 25.91 46.17 4.53
N LYS A 5 26.14 45.45 5.63
CA LYS A 5 27.40 44.72 5.85
C LYS A 5 27.27 43.22 6.00
N SER A 6 26.05 42.69 6.18
CA SER A 6 25.82 41.25 6.39
C SER A 6 25.69 40.45 5.09
N GLU A 7 25.04 41.00 4.06
CA GLU A 7 24.85 40.28 2.77
C GLU A 7 26.15 40.10 2.00
N ARG A 8 27.05 41.09 2.07
CA ARG A 8 28.34 41.05 1.37
C ARG A 8 29.34 40.03 1.92
N ASP A 9 29.15 39.57 3.15
CA ASP A 9 30.00 38.53 3.74
C ASP A 9 29.50 37.12 3.37
N PHE A 10 28.18 36.91 3.26
CA PHE A 10 27.60 35.64 2.80
C PHE A 10 27.90 35.34 1.32
N GLU A 11 27.82 36.36 0.46
CA GLU A 11 28.05 36.19 -0.97
C GLU A 11 29.54 35.91 -1.28
N LYS A 12 30.44 36.40 -0.42
CA LYS A 12 31.87 36.06 -0.45
C LYS A 12 32.15 34.64 0.05
N GLU A 13 31.51 34.18 1.11
CA GLU A 13 31.63 32.79 1.56
C GLU A 13 31.08 31.81 0.52
N PHE A 14 29.96 32.15 -0.13
CA PHE A 14 29.36 31.32 -1.19
C PHE A 14 30.24 31.28 -2.45
N ALA A 15 30.80 32.42 -2.87
CA ALA A 15 31.74 32.47 -3.98
C ALA A 15 33.05 31.72 -3.70
N GLN A 16 33.46 31.58 -2.43
CA GLN A 16 34.63 30.80 -2.03
C GLN A 16 34.34 29.30 -1.99
N LEU A 17 33.08 28.90 -1.81
CA LEU A 17 32.62 27.51 -1.89
C LEU A 17 32.50 27.01 -3.36
N ILE A 18 32.24 27.93 -4.30
CA ILE A 18 32.04 27.64 -5.74
C ILE A 18 33.29 28.05 -6.58
N GLY A 19 34.38 28.43 -5.93
CA GLY A 19 35.62 28.83 -6.60
C GLY A 19 36.39 27.65 -7.21
N ASP A 20 36.51 27.69 -8.54
CA ASP A 20 37.33 26.89 -9.45
C ASP A 20 36.85 25.46 -9.78
N ASP A 21 35.92 25.36 -10.73
CA ASP A 21 36.15 24.56 -11.94
C ASP A 21 35.14 24.92 -13.05
N GLN A 22 35.56 25.83 -13.93
CA GLN A 22 35.07 26.01 -15.30
C GLN A 22 36.34 26.04 -16.14
N ALA A 23 36.52 25.36 -17.26
CA ALA A 23 35.69 24.49 -18.06
C ALA A 23 36.63 23.89 -19.10
N GLU A 24 36.50 22.61 -19.48
CA GLU A 24 36.86 22.18 -20.84
C GLU A 24 35.88 21.10 -21.32
N GLU A 25 35.30 21.37 -22.48
CA GLU A 25 34.51 20.43 -23.27
C GLU A 25 35.32 19.15 -23.52
N SER A 26 34.77 17.98 -23.19
CA SER A 26 34.84 16.87 -24.14
C SER A 26 33.71 15.87 -23.88
N SER A 27 32.98 15.62 -24.95
CA SER A 27 32.11 14.46 -25.14
C SER A 27 32.85 13.16 -24.80
N LYS A 28 32.47 12.50 -23.71
CA LYS A 28 32.66 11.05 -23.54
C LYS A 28 31.78 10.50 -22.42
N VAL A 29 30.88 9.61 -22.80
CA VAL A 29 30.19 8.70 -21.89
C VAL A 29 31.25 7.86 -21.17
N PRO A 30 31.31 7.81 -19.83
CA PRO A 30 32.17 6.87 -19.15
C PRO A 30 31.51 5.49 -19.23
N GLU A 31 32.14 4.58 -19.97
CA GLU A 31 31.87 3.15 -19.92
C GLU A 31 32.01 2.68 -18.47
N SER A 32 30.90 2.29 -17.85
CA SER A 32 30.94 1.59 -16.57
C SER A 32 31.35 0.15 -16.81
N GLU A 33 32.50 -0.20 -16.25
CA GLU A 33 33.04 -1.55 -16.18
C GLU A 33 32.02 -2.48 -15.52
N LYS A 34 31.65 -3.54 -16.24
CA LYS A 34 30.86 -4.65 -15.73
C LYS A 34 31.64 -5.36 -14.62
N ASN A 35 31.20 -5.18 -13.38
CA ASN A 35 31.48 -6.14 -12.32
C ASN A 35 30.16 -6.80 -11.90
N SER A 36 29.81 -7.87 -12.60
CA SER A 36 28.57 -8.64 -12.46
C SER A 36 28.83 -9.88 -11.61
N ASP A 37 28.75 -9.73 -10.28
CA ASP A 37 28.66 -10.86 -9.33
C ASP A 37 27.30 -10.89 -8.61
N LEU A 38 26.26 -10.35 -9.26
CA LEU A 38 24.87 -10.62 -8.90
C LEU A 38 24.38 -11.80 -9.74
N PRO A 39 23.73 -12.81 -9.15
CA PRO A 39 23.13 -13.88 -9.94
C PRO A 39 22.12 -13.25 -10.91
N GLU A 40 22.30 -13.53 -12.19
CA GLU A 40 21.39 -13.13 -13.27
C GLU A 40 20.05 -13.79 -12.98
N VAL A 41 19.13 -13.06 -12.33
CA VAL A 41 17.75 -13.50 -12.17
C VAL A 41 17.19 -13.51 -13.58
N ALA A 42 17.02 -14.71 -14.14
CA ALA A 42 16.35 -14.89 -15.40
C ALA A 42 14.91 -14.38 -15.24
N TYR A 43 14.68 -13.13 -15.61
CA TYR A 43 13.34 -12.63 -15.88
C TYR A 43 12.84 -13.48 -17.05
N GLY A 44 11.94 -14.43 -16.76
CA GLY A 44 11.24 -15.17 -17.80
C GLY A 44 10.65 -14.18 -18.80
N GLU A 45 10.63 -14.57 -20.07
CA GLU A 45 10.08 -13.74 -21.15
C GLU A 45 8.72 -13.17 -20.72
N ILE A 46 8.64 -11.84 -20.64
CA ILE A 46 7.38 -11.15 -20.39
C ILE A 46 6.48 -11.54 -21.57
N PRO A 47 5.33 -12.22 -21.33
CA PRO A 47 4.48 -12.63 -22.43
C PRO A 47 4.09 -11.38 -23.24
N GLU A 48 4.23 -11.45 -24.57
CA GLU A 48 3.99 -10.32 -25.51
C GLU A 48 2.57 -9.72 -25.39
N ASN A 49 1.69 -10.41 -24.66
CA ASN A 49 0.30 -10.11 -24.42
C ASN A 49 -0.03 -9.86 -22.93
N LEU A 50 0.97 -9.46 -22.13
CA LEU A 50 0.71 -8.86 -20.82
C LEU A 50 0.02 -7.50 -21.03
N VAL A 51 -1.31 -7.50 -20.96
CA VAL A 51 -2.08 -6.26 -20.86
C VAL A 51 -1.84 -5.74 -19.45
N ILE A 52 -0.84 -4.86 -19.30
CA ILE A 52 -0.80 -3.94 -18.16
C ILE A 52 -1.96 -2.99 -18.42
N GLU A 53 -3.13 -3.27 -17.84
CA GLU A 53 -4.18 -2.26 -17.75
C GLU A 53 -3.56 -1.09 -16.99
N GLU A 54 -3.40 0.06 -17.67
CA GLU A 54 -3.04 1.30 -17.01
C GLU A 54 -3.95 1.47 -15.80
N VAL A 55 -3.33 1.79 -14.65
CA VAL A 55 -4.01 2.20 -13.41
C VAL A 55 -5.24 2.98 -13.80
N ARG A 56 -6.45 2.47 -13.52
CA ARG A 56 -7.70 3.07 -14.04
C ARG A 56 -7.61 4.60 -13.95
N PRO A 57 -7.66 5.34 -15.07
CA PRO A 57 -7.62 6.79 -14.99
C PRO A 57 -8.73 7.26 -14.04
N MET A 58 -8.46 8.29 -13.25
CA MET A 58 -9.48 8.96 -12.42
C MET A 58 -10.52 9.56 -13.37
N GLU A 59 -11.48 8.75 -13.85
CA GLU A 59 -12.46 9.16 -14.88
C GLU A 59 -13.23 10.41 -14.48
N ASP A 60 -13.43 10.61 -13.17
CA ASP A 60 -14.13 11.76 -12.59
C ASP A 60 -13.22 12.71 -11.78
N GLY A 61 -11.89 12.58 -11.87
CA GLY A 61 -10.94 13.43 -11.11
C GLY A 61 -10.88 13.17 -9.59
N HIS A 62 -11.66 12.21 -9.09
CA HIS A 62 -11.69 11.81 -7.68
C HIS A 62 -11.58 10.29 -7.54
N ARG A 63 -10.78 9.81 -6.59
CA ARG A 63 -10.66 8.40 -6.23
C ARG A 63 -10.82 8.22 -4.73
N ARG A 64 -11.58 7.20 -4.34
CA ARG A 64 -11.74 6.79 -2.95
C ARG A 64 -11.30 5.34 -2.79
N VAL A 65 -10.40 5.10 -1.86
CA VAL A 65 -9.83 3.77 -1.61
C VAL A 65 -10.04 3.40 -0.16
N GLY A 66 -10.60 2.21 0.08
CA GLY A 66 -10.77 1.63 1.41
C GLY A 66 -9.93 0.38 1.59
N VAL A 67 -9.23 0.28 2.72
CA VAL A 67 -8.47 -0.92 3.10
C VAL A 67 -8.72 -1.28 4.56
N ILE A 68 -8.97 -2.56 4.84
CA ILE A 68 -8.94 -3.13 6.20
C ILE A 68 -7.66 -3.92 6.38
N VAL A 69 -6.82 -3.49 7.33
CA VAL A 69 -5.60 -4.18 7.73
C VAL A 69 -5.93 -5.21 8.81
N THR A 70 -5.45 -6.44 8.62
CA THR A 70 -5.72 -7.57 9.52
C THR A 70 -4.41 -8.17 10.05
N GLU A 71 -4.50 -8.94 11.14
CA GLU A 71 -3.37 -9.75 11.64
C GLU A 71 -3.16 -11.06 10.86
N LEU A 72 -3.98 -11.34 9.84
CA LEU A 72 -3.86 -12.57 9.07
C LEU A 72 -2.63 -12.52 8.19
N ARG A 73 -1.92 -13.66 8.13
CA ARG A 73 -0.75 -13.83 7.24
C ARG A 73 -1.13 -14.38 5.86
N SER A 74 -2.34 -14.90 5.69
CA SER A 74 -2.77 -15.57 4.47
C SER A 74 -3.94 -14.84 3.84
N ALA A 75 -3.71 -14.29 2.65
CA ALA A 75 -4.77 -13.66 1.85
C ALA A 75 -5.81 -14.70 1.39
N LEU A 76 -5.42 -15.96 1.16
CA LEU A 76 -6.36 -17.04 0.85
C LEU A 76 -7.33 -17.29 2.00
N LEU A 77 -6.85 -17.33 3.24
CA LEU A 77 -7.73 -17.48 4.40
C LEU A 77 -8.66 -16.29 4.53
N LEU A 78 -8.14 -15.07 4.37
CA LEU A 78 -8.96 -13.86 4.40
C LEU A 78 -10.03 -13.88 3.31
N GLU A 79 -9.69 -14.30 2.08
CA GLU A 79 -10.62 -14.41 0.96
C GLU A 79 -11.76 -15.38 1.25
N GLU A 80 -11.48 -16.54 1.83
CA GLU A 80 -12.52 -17.50 2.20
C GLU A 80 -13.42 -16.96 3.32
N ILE A 81 -12.86 -16.23 4.29
CA ILE A 81 -13.65 -15.54 5.33
C ILE A 81 -14.56 -14.48 4.70
N LEU A 82 -14.04 -13.67 3.77
CA LEU A 82 -14.81 -12.64 3.07
C LEU A 82 -15.96 -13.25 2.28
N LYS A 83 -15.71 -14.34 1.54
CA LYS A 83 -16.74 -15.06 0.76
C LYS A 83 -17.82 -15.67 1.65
N GLU A 84 -17.43 -16.39 2.70
CA GLU A 84 -18.36 -17.05 3.62
C GLU A 84 -19.25 -16.01 4.33
N ALA A 85 -18.65 -14.89 4.74
CA ALA A 85 -19.37 -13.77 5.34
C ALA A 85 -20.11 -12.89 4.32
N LYS A 86 -19.99 -13.17 3.02
CA LYS A 86 -20.57 -12.40 1.90
C LYS A 86 -20.22 -10.92 1.94
N LEU A 87 -19.00 -10.62 2.37
CA LEU A 87 -18.47 -9.26 2.45
C LEU A 87 -17.99 -8.81 1.07
N LYS A 88 -18.38 -7.61 0.66
CA LYS A 88 -17.95 -7.00 -0.60
C LYS A 88 -16.55 -6.40 -0.45
N ALA A 89 -15.56 -7.27 -0.40
CA ALA A 89 -14.16 -6.90 -0.34
C ALA A 89 -13.33 -7.95 -1.08
N ARG A 90 -12.08 -7.61 -1.38
CA ARG A 90 -11.09 -8.51 -1.97
C ARG A 90 -9.93 -8.68 -1.01
N ALA A 91 -9.49 -9.90 -0.76
CA ALA A 91 -8.25 -10.12 -0.02
C ALA A 91 -7.03 -9.86 -0.91
N LEU A 92 -6.07 -9.09 -0.40
CA LEU A 92 -4.79 -8.82 -1.04
C LEU A 92 -3.67 -9.24 -0.08
N GLY A 93 -2.63 -9.88 -0.63
CA GLY A 93 -1.42 -10.22 0.11
C GLY A 93 -0.46 -9.04 0.19
N THR A 94 0.27 -8.91 1.29
CA THR A 94 1.29 -7.87 1.52
C THR A 94 2.49 -8.54 2.20
N GLU A 95 3.63 -7.85 2.30
CA GLU A 95 4.79 -8.34 3.06
C GLU A 95 4.46 -8.46 4.55
N SER A 96 3.61 -7.57 5.05
CA SER A 96 3.13 -7.60 6.43
C SER A 96 2.02 -8.62 6.71
N GLY A 97 1.33 -9.14 5.70
CA GLY A 97 0.26 -10.14 5.87
C GLY A 97 -0.83 -10.05 4.80
N ALA A 98 -2.08 -9.92 5.24
CA ALA A 98 -3.24 -9.85 4.37
C ALA A 98 -4.15 -8.68 4.74
N VAL A 99 -4.64 -8.00 3.72
CA VAL A 99 -5.56 -6.87 3.84
C VAL A 99 -6.80 -7.09 3.00
N ALA A 100 -7.93 -6.50 3.39
CA ALA A 100 -9.15 -6.51 2.60
C ALA A 100 -9.30 -5.14 1.92
N TRP A 101 -9.21 -5.11 0.59
CA TRP A 101 -9.53 -3.92 -0.20
C TRP A 101 -11.04 -3.84 -0.41
N VAL A 102 -11.60 -2.63 -0.24
CA VAL A 102 -13.03 -2.35 -0.36
C VAL A 102 -13.22 -1.25 -1.39
N ASP A 103 -14.05 -1.55 -2.38
CA ASP A 103 -14.50 -0.58 -3.37
C ASP A 103 -15.50 0.40 -2.73
N ILE A 104 -15.20 1.69 -2.79
CA ILE A 104 -16.02 2.73 -2.16
C ILE A 104 -16.85 3.42 -3.24
N THR A 105 -18.13 3.05 -3.30
CA THR A 105 -19.07 3.58 -4.29
C THR A 105 -20.02 4.63 -3.72
N SER A 106 -20.19 4.68 -2.40
CA SER A 106 -21.01 5.67 -1.72
C SER A 106 -20.59 7.08 -2.09
N ALA A 107 -21.53 8.00 -2.30
CA ALA A 107 -21.24 9.42 -2.48
C ALA A 107 -20.57 10.00 -1.24
N ASP A 108 -19.74 11.03 -1.44
CA ASP A 108 -19.06 11.70 -0.34
C ASP A 108 -19.97 12.77 0.25
N ASP A 109 -19.96 12.89 1.58
CA ASP A 109 -20.64 14.01 2.26
C ASP A 109 -19.64 15.16 2.36
N GLU A 110 -19.89 16.26 1.66
CA GLU A 110 -19.04 17.46 1.66
C GLU A 110 -18.81 18.01 3.08
N PHE A 111 -19.76 17.83 4.01
CA PHE A 111 -19.59 18.25 5.40
C PHE A 111 -18.65 17.35 6.20
N SER A 112 -18.43 16.12 5.75
CA SER A 112 -17.55 15.16 6.43
C SER A 112 -16.07 15.54 6.33
N GLU A 113 -15.69 16.32 5.32
CA GLU A 113 -14.32 16.86 5.17
C GLU A 113 -13.94 17.75 6.36
N LEU A 114 -14.91 18.50 6.89
CA LEU A 114 -14.72 19.40 8.02
C LEU A 114 -14.46 18.68 9.35
N MET A 115 -14.71 17.36 9.41
CA MET A 115 -14.47 16.55 10.62
C MET A 115 -13.00 16.12 10.78
N GLY A 116 -12.16 16.35 9.77
CA GLY A 116 -10.73 16.06 9.84
C GLY A 116 -10.46 14.59 10.24
N PRO A 117 -9.65 14.33 11.30
CA PRO A 117 -9.35 12.96 11.74
C PRO A 117 -10.54 12.16 12.28
N GLU A 118 -11.63 12.81 12.67
CA GLU A 118 -12.85 12.16 13.19
C GLU A 118 -13.86 11.83 12.09
N ARG A 119 -13.52 12.10 10.82
CA ARG A 119 -14.34 11.76 9.68
C ARG A 119 -14.67 10.26 9.68
N PRO A 120 -15.95 9.88 9.63
CA PRO A 120 -16.35 8.48 9.59
C PRO A 120 -15.87 7.83 8.29
N LEU A 121 -15.60 6.52 8.35
CA LEU A 121 -15.35 5.72 7.15
C LEU A 121 -16.65 5.56 6.34
N ALA A 122 -16.49 5.31 5.04
CA ALA A 122 -17.58 4.96 4.15
C ALA A 122 -18.35 3.74 4.70
N PRO A 123 -19.68 3.70 4.51
CA PRO A 123 -20.51 2.62 5.06
C PRO A 123 -20.05 1.21 4.66
N GLU A 124 -19.58 1.04 3.43
CA GLU A 124 -19.06 -0.22 2.91
C GLU A 124 -17.83 -0.68 3.69
N LEU A 125 -16.90 0.24 3.92
CA LEU A 125 -15.67 -0.03 4.65
C LEU A 125 -15.94 -0.28 6.14
N ASP A 126 -16.83 0.51 6.74
CA ASP A 126 -17.25 0.35 8.14
C ASP A 126 -17.93 -1.00 8.37
N GLN A 127 -18.79 -1.45 7.45
CA GLN A 127 -19.42 -2.76 7.50
C GLN A 127 -18.39 -3.89 7.49
N VAL A 128 -17.41 -3.83 6.58
CA VAL A 128 -16.36 -4.84 6.47
C VAL A 128 -15.47 -4.84 7.71
N GLY A 129 -15.07 -3.66 8.21
CA GLY A 129 -14.26 -3.53 9.43
C GLY A 129 -14.94 -4.13 10.67
N LYS A 130 -16.23 -3.83 10.87
CA LYS A 130 -17.03 -4.43 11.95
C LYS A 130 -17.10 -5.94 11.80
N ALA A 131 -17.53 -6.44 10.64
CA ALA A 131 -17.70 -7.87 10.41
C ALA A 131 -16.39 -8.65 10.60
N LEU A 132 -15.28 -8.17 10.04
CA LEU A 132 -13.97 -8.84 10.21
C LEU A 132 -13.50 -8.81 11.66
N SER A 133 -13.64 -7.69 12.38
CA SER A 133 -13.26 -7.63 13.80
C SER A 133 -14.05 -8.62 14.67
N GLU A 134 -15.32 -8.85 14.34
CA GLU A 134 -16.19 -9.80 15.04
C GLU A 134 -15.84 -11.24 14.68
N LEU A 135 -15.70 -11.57 13.39
CA LEU A 135 -15.40 -12.91 12.90
C LEU A 135 -14.02 -13.40 13.34
N LEU A 136 -13.02 -12.51 13.34
CA LEU A 136 -11.66 -12.84 13.78
C LEU A 136 -11.51 -12.84 15.30
N GLY A 137 -12.44 -12.21 16.03
CA GLY A 137 -12.31 -11.97 17.47
C GLY A 137 -11.05 -11.15 17.81
N ARG A 138 -10.61 -10.30 16.88
CA ARG A 138 -9.34 -9.55 16.94
C ARG A 138 -9.56 -8.13 16.45
N GLU A 139 -8.57 -7.29 16.68
CA GLU A 139 -8.57 -5.93 16.18
C GLU A 139 -8.23 -5.89 14.70
N VAL A 140 -8.90 -5.00 13.98
CA VAL A 140 -8.56 -4.65 12.60
C VAL A 140 -8.56 -3.13 12.47
N LEU A 141 -7.80 -2.63 11.49
CA LEU A 141 -7.69 -1.20 11.22
C LEU A 141 -8.35 -0.89 9.88
N GLY A 142 -9.29 0.05 9.86
CA GLY A 142 -9.86 0.57 8.62
C GLY A 142 -9.16 1.86 8.20
N LEU A 143 -8.79 1.96 6.94
CA LEU A 143 -8.12 3.09 6.33
C LEU A 143 -8.88 3.52 5.10
N GLN A 144 -9.15 4.82 4.97
CA GLN A 144 -9.76 5.37 3.78
C GLN A 144 -9.01 6.59 3.30
N SER A 145 -8.69 6.59 2.01
CA SER A 145 -8.12 7.73 1.31
C SER A 145 -9.14 8.32 0.33
N TRP A 146 -9.19 9.64 0.30
CA TRP A 146 -9.84 10.45 -0.74
C TRP A 146 -8.71 11.14 -1.49
N LEU A 147 -8.63 10.93 -2.79
CA LEU A 147 -7.64 11.53 -3.68
C LEU A 147 -8.38 12.36 -4.70
N SER A 148 -8.01 13.63 -4.81
CA SER A 148 -8.51 14.55 -5.82
C SER A 148 -7.34 15.03 -6.65
N GLN A 149 -7.48 14.94 -7.97
CA GLN A 149 -6.50 15.54 -8.86
C GLN A 149 -6.84 17.03 -8.96
N THR A 150 -5.91 17.88 -8.54
CA THR A 150 -6.08 19.32 -8.76
C THR A 150 -5.88 19.61 -10.24
N ASP A 151 -6.77 20.44 -10.81
CA ASP A 151 -6.70 20.88 -12.20
C ASP A 151 -5.29 21.47 -12.46
N PRO A 152 -4.54 20.98 -13.46
CA PRO A 152 -3.24 21.53 -13.82
C PRO A 152 -3.28 23.02 -14.19
N ASP A 153 -4.45 23.57 -14.54
CA ASP A 153 -4.64 25.01 -14.79
C ASP A 153 -4.84 25.84 -13.51
N ALA A 154 -4.97 25.21 -12.33
CA ALA A 154 -5.20 25.87 -11.05
C ALA A 154 -3.93 26.12 -10.22
N ILE A 155 -2.77 25.62 -10.68
CA ILE A 155 -1.47 25.79 -10.02
C ILE A 155 -0.54 26.47 -11.02
N ASP A 156 -0.04 27.66 -10.69
CA ASP A 156 0.80 28.53 -11.56
C ASP A 156 2.14 27.90 -12.02
N GLU A 157 2.38 26.61 -11.79
CA GLU A 157 3.65 25.93 -12.08
C GLU A 157 3.51 24.60 -12.84
N GLY A 158 2.34 24.26 -13.40
CA GLY A 158 2.19 23.06 -14.24
C GLY A 158 2.41 21.73 -13.49
N GLU A 159 2.43 21.77 -12.17
CA GLU A 159 2.54 20.59 -11.30
C GLU A 159 1.14 20.10 -10.94
N SER A 160 0.77 18.90 -11.37
CA SER A 160 -0.46 18.24 -10.89
C SER A 160 -0.26 17.80 -9.44
N ALA A 161 -0.76 18.57 -8.49
CA ALA A 161 -0.77 18.18 -7.08
C ALA A 161 -1.95 17.23 -6.81
N VAL A 162 -1.63 15.99 -6.39
CA VAL A 162 -2.61 15.07 -5.80
C VAL A 162 -2.86 15.53 -4.38
N VAL A 163 -4.02 16.16 -4.14
CA VAL A 163 -4.46 16.54 -2.80
C VAL A 163 -5.36 15.45 -2.29
N GLY A 164 -5.07 14.93 -1.10
CA GLY A 164 -5.87 13.88 -0.52
C GLY A 164 -5.96 13.92 0.99
N GLN A 165 -7.06 13.41 1.50
CA GLN A 165 -7.25 13.17 2.92
C GLN A 165 -7.13 11.67 3.19
N LEU A 166 -6.54 11.32 4.33
CA LEU A 166 -6.49 9.95 4.81
C LEU A 166 -7.01 9.91 6.24
N VAL A 167 -7.89 8.96 6.54
CA VAL A 167 -8.35 8.71 7.91
C VAL A 167 -8.23 7.25 8.27
N ALA A 168 -8.12 6.98 9.57
CA ALA A 168 -7.88 5.66 10.12
C ALA A 168 -8.80 5.41 11.32
N TRP A 169 -9.37 4.21 11.41
CA TRP A 169 -10.24 3.80 12.50
C TRP A 169 -9.86 2.42 13.03
N ARG A 170 -10.00 2.24 14.35
CA ARG A 170 -9.82 0.94 15.00
C ARG A 170 -11.17 0.24 15.19
N TYR A 171 -11.22 -1.03 14.82
CA TYR A 171 -12.36 -1.90 15.02
C TYR A 171 -12.03 -3.03 15.99
N LEU A 172 -12.96 -3.33 16.89
CA LEU A 172 -12.85 -4.43 17.85
C LEU A 172 -14.25 -4.96 18.17
N ASN A 173 -14.42 -6.29 18.15
CA ASN A 173 -15.66 -6.97 18.55
C ASN A 173 -16.92 -6.40 17.85
N GLY A 174 -16.85 -6.18 16.53
CA GLY A 174 -17.97 -5.70 15.73
C GLY A 174 -18.26 -4.19 15.86
N LYS A 175 -17.37 -3.42 16.49
CA LYS A 175 -17.61 -1.99 16.76
C LYS A 175 -16.45 -1.10 16.32
N ALA A 176 -16.77 0.04 15.73
CA ALA A 176 -15.84 1.14 15.55
C ALA A 176 -15.53 1.74 16.92
N HIS A 177 -14.26 1.77 17.31
CA HIS A 177 -13.86 2.13 18.66
C HIS A 177 -13.38 3.58 18.76
N LYS A 178 -12.35 3.95 17.99
CA LYS A 178 -11.83 5.32 17.96
C LYS A 178 -11.12 5.62 16.63
N PRO A 179 -11.13 6.87 16.18
CA PRO A 179 -10.23 7.32 15.13
C PRO A 179 -8.77 7.26 15.60
N LEU A 180 -7.86 7.09 14.64
CA LEU A 180 -6.42 7.04 14.83
C LEU A 180 -5.73 8.12 13.99
N SER A 181 -4.51 8.49 14.37
CA SER A 181 -3.67 9.34 13.52
C SER A 181 -3.28 8.57 12.26
N ALA A 182 -3.84 8.95 11.12
CA ALA A 182 -3.60 8.29 9.85
C ALA A 182 -2.13 8.32 9.45
N GLY A 183 -1.46 9.47 9.64
CA GLY A 183 -0.01 9.58 9.36
C GLY A 183 0.84 8.65 10.22
N MET A 184 0.48 8.47 11.49
CA MET A 184 1.18 7.49 12.34
C MET A 184 0.91 6.06 11.88
N VAL A 185 -0.33 5.72 11.50
CA VAL A 185 -0.64 4.38 11.00
C VAL A 185 0.15 4.09 9.74
N VAL A 186 0.12 4.97 8.73
CA VAL A 186 0.85 4.80 7.46
C VAL A 186 2.35 4.65 7.67
N ALA A 187 2.96 5.40 8.59
CA ALA A 187 4.39 5.28 8.88
C ALA A 187 4.83 3.87 9.34
N TYR A 188 3.90 3.03 9.80
CA TYR A 188 4.16 1.64 10.20
C TYR A 188 3.56 0.61 9.24
N LEU A 189 2.85 1.04 8.19
CA LEU A 189 2.30 0.12 7.20
C LEU A 189 3.37 -0.33 6.22
N ASP A 190 3.06 -1.45 5.59
CA ASP A 190 3.76 -1.93 4.41
C ASP A 190 3.62 -0.92 3.25
N PRO A 191 4.71 -0.57 2.55
CA PRO A 191 4.68 0.35 1.41
C PRO A 191 3.63 0.00 0.36
N ARG A 192 3.31 -1.29 0.17
CA ARG A 192 2.28 -1.73 -0.77
C ARG A 192 0.87 -1.33 -0.34
N ILE A 193 0.61 -1.27 0.96
CA ILE A 193 -0.68 -0.78 1.49
C ILE A 193 -0.78 0.73 1.25
N GLU A 194 0.32 1.47 1.40
CA GLU A 194 0.38 2.88 1.05
C GLU A 194 0.13 3.10 -0.45
N ASP A 195 0.77 2.32 -1.32
CA ASP A 195 0.59 2.42 -2.76
C ASP A 195 -0.85 2.11 -3.21
N LEU A 196 -1.54 1.19 -2.53
CA LEU A 196 -2.97 0.97 -2.73
C LEU A 196 -3.78 2.22 -2.32
N LEU A 197 -3.53 2.78 -1.14
CA LEU A 197 -4.25 3.95 -0.61
C LEU A 197 -4.05 5.21 -1.47
N VAL A 198 -2.84 5.42 -1.98
CA VAL A 198 -2.49 6.55 -2.87
C VAL A 198 -2.85 6.24 -4.34
N GLY A 199 -3.30 5.02 -4.64
CA GLY A 199 -3.76 4.65 -5.97
C GLY A 199 -2.64 4.43 -6.99
N ARG A 200 -1.39 4.26 -6.55
CA ARG A 200 -0.26 3.87 -7.40
C ARG A 200 -0.34 2.42 -7.88
N THR A 201 -0.99 1.56 -7.10
CA THR A 201 -1.23 0.15 -7.44
C THR A 201 -2.72 -0.10 -7.66
N ASP A 202 -3.06 -0.82 -8.72
CA ASP A 202 -4.44 -1.28 -8.97
C ASP A 202 -4.72 -2.58 -8.18
N PRO A 203 -5.78 -2.65 -7.37
CA PRO A 203 -6.19 -3.86 -6.65
C PRO A 203 -6.54 -5.05 -7.56
N LEU A 204 -6.77 -4.82 -8.86
CA LEU A 204 -6.98 -5.86 -9.87
C LEU A 204 -5.68 -6.48 -10.36
N THR A 205 -4.60 -5.71 -10.39
CA THR A 205 -3.28 -6.14 -10.86
C THR A 205 -2.29 -6.35 -9.72
N HIS A 206 -2.75 -6.21 -8.48
CA HIS A 206 -1.94 -6.40 -7.28
C HIS A 206 -1.48 -7.85 -7.16
N ASP A 207 -0.26 -8.11 -7.60
CA ASP A 207 0.38 -9.42 -7.55
C ASP A 207 1.39 -9.44 -6.39
N PHE A 208 0.97 -10.06 -5.28
CA PHE A 208 1.89 -10.48 -4.25
C PHE A 208 1.62 -11.95 -3.95
N PRO A 209 2.61 -12.84 -4.15
CA PRO A 209 2.40 -14.28 -4.04
C PRO A 209 1.91 -14.59 -2.63
N VAL A 210 0.70 -15.11 -2.56
CA VAL A 210 0.12 -15.59 -1.32
C VAL A 210 0.89 -16.84 -0.94
N GLU A 211 1.82 -16.74 0.01
CA GLU A 211 2.42 -17.94 0.56
C GLU A 211 1.29 -18.83 1.10
N GLU A 212 1.11 -20.00 0.47
CA GLU A 212 0.21 -21.02 0.98
C GLU A 212 0.64 -21.31 2.43
N PRO A 213 -0.24 -21.18 3.44
CA PRO A 213 0.12 -21.64 4.77
C PRO A 213 0.49 -23.12 4.65
N PRO A 214 1.59 -23.58 5.28
CA PRO A 214 2.04 -24.96 5.14
C PRO A 214 0.88 -25.89 5.46
N SER A 215 0.47 -26.68 4.47
CA SER A 215 -0.71 -27.55 4.57
C SER A 215 -0.56 -28.52 5.74
N ILE A 216 -1.24 -28.23 6.85
CA ILE A 216 -1.31 -29.10 8.03
C ILE A 216 -1.83 -30.49 7.61
N TRP A 217 -2.73 -30.54 6.63
CA TRP A 217 -3.30 -31.77 6.06
C TRP A 217 -2.30 -32.62 5.25
N ARG A 218 -1.27 -32.02 4.61
CA ARG A 218 -0.16 -32.79 4.00
C ARG A 218 0.68 -33.47 5.08
N SER A 219 0.92 -32.81 6.20
CA SER A 219 1.65 -33.38 7.35
C SER A 219 0.88 -34.52 8.02
N PHE A 220 -0.44 -34.40 8.20
CA PHE A 220 -1.27 -35.49 8.74
C PHE A 220 -1.36 -36.72 7.80
N LYS A 221 -1.39 -36.52 6.48
CA LYS A 221 -1.32 -37.64 5.50
C LYS A 221 0.00 -38.40 5.54
N ASN A 222 1.09 -37.74 5.93
CA ASN A 222 2.41 -38.39 6.06
C ASN A 222 2.56 -39.11 7.41
N ILE A 223 1.97 -38.58 8.48
CA ILE A 223 1.95 -39.21 9.81
C ILE A 223 1.15 -40.52 9.78
N SER A 224 -0.02 -40.55 9.13
CA SER A 224 -0.83 -41.77 9.03
C SER A 224 -0.15 -42.88 8.22
N LYS A 225 0.68 -42.53 7.22
CA LYS A 225 1.46 -43.50 6.45
C LYS A 225 2.63 -44.11 7.23
N ASN A 226 3.28 -43.34 8.11
CA ASN A 226 4.39 -43.85 8.92
C ASN A 226 3.91 -44.71 10.10
N ILE A 227 2.77 -44.39 10.69
CA ILE A 227 2.20 -45.18 11.81
C ILE A 227 1.67 -46.54 11.33
N PHE A 228 1.12 -46.62 10.10
CA PHE A 228 0.60 -47.88 9.55
C PHE A 228 1.70 -48.87 9.12
N ASN A 229 2.93 -48.42 8.90
CA ASN A 229 4.05 -49.29 8.49
C ASN A 229 4.87 -49.84 9.65
N GLN A 230 4.68 -49.35 10.88
CA GLN A 230 5.34 -49.90 12.07
C GLN A 230 4.59 -51.09 12.70
N SER A 231 3.28 -51.24 12.46
CA SER A 231 2.49 -52.37 13.02
C SER A 231 2.58 -53.67 12.23
N ARG A 232 3.35 -53.71 11.13
CA ARG A 232 3.58 -54.90 10.29
C ARG A 232 4.98 -55.51 10.39
N ARG A 233 5.84 -55.00 11.28
CA ARG A 233 7.19 -55.56 11.51
C ARG A 233 7.35 -56.34 12.81
N ASP A 234 6.31 -56.41 13.64
CA ASP A 234 6.32 -57.14 14.92
C ASP A 234 5.37 -58.37 14.92
N GLN A 235 5.23 -59.07 13.79
CA GLN A 235 4.63 -60.42 13.74
C GLN A 235 5.54 -61.41 13.03
#